data_AF-A0A850QRZ6-F1
#
_entry.id   AF-A0A850QRZ6-F1
#
_cell.length_a   1.000
_cell.length_b   1.000
_cell.length_c   1.000
_cell.angle_alpha   90.00
_cell.angle_beta   90.00
_cell.angle_gamma   90.00
#
_symmetry.space_group_name_H-M   'P 1'
#
loop_
_entity.id
_entity.type
_entity.pdbx_description
1 polymer ?
#
loop_
_entity_poly.entity_id
_entity_poly.type
_entity_poly.pdbx_seq_one_letter_code
_entity_poly.pdbx_strand_id
1 'polypeptide(L)'
;PIYIANEGGSSDSFLLGAEGSYNGASWETALPAGWTVVFKHNGIDTNADGTVDIAATGAVITSTPTIPAGAVLWVTAEITIPSDPTQALADSDQVSAIDANTDGDLDYIISLTVQSTASGAIDRKVEAFDVATSASIDITPTSLSNQIEPGGSVMYEHTLSNTGNTTETVDLSSGNNTTGFNNTISIDTNGDGTPDTEVGNLCDAPVTSPITVQQADGSTADVEVTCDATDGSDTVPSLTLEPGETIPMEVTVFAPTDATSGTNNITTITAVSTTDPTVTAEGQDNSEVIKGQVRLYKYADLDTDCDGVADTDKTFLKQHTTTVEPGQCIVWKLIAVNEGTSDALNTVITDQLTEYTQFEAGGSLVSCRNTTDSGTVVALADATYPLQSDD
;
A
#
# COMPACT_ATOMS: atom_id res chain seq x y z
N PRO A 1 -23.32 26.97 -8.39
CA PRO A 1 -23.19 28.25 -7.66
C PRO A 1 -24.17 28.26 -6.48
N ILE A 2 -23.75 28.82 -5.35
CA ILE A 2 -24.55 28.98 -4.14
C ILE A 2 -25.00 30.44 -4.07
N TYR A 3 -26.21 30.66 -3.56
CA TYR A 3 -26.80 31.99 -3.40
C TYR A 3 -27.03 32.28 -1.93
N ILE A 4 -26.58 33.44 -1.48
CA ILE A 4 -26.77 33.92 -0.11
C ILE A 4 -27.64 35.17 -0.18
N ALA A 5 -28.90 35.03 0.18
CA ALA A 5 -29.85 36.14 0.21
C ALA A 5 -29.84 36.82 1.59
N ASN A 6 -29.62 38.14 1.63
CA ASN A 6 -29.85 38.90 2.86
C ASN A 6 -31.31 39.35 2.92
N GLU A 7 -32.16 38.53 3.53
CA GLU A 7 -33.58 38.87 3.76
C GLU A 7 -33.80 39.80 4.95
N GLY A 8 -32.72 40.22 5.63
CA GLY A 8 -32.77 41.18 6.72
C GLY A 8 -33.13 42.59 6.25
N GLY A 9 -33.74 43.39 7.14
CA GLY A 9 -34.08 44.79 6.86
C GLY A 9 -32.88 45.76 6.88
N SER A 10 -31.65 45.26 6.97
CA SER A 10 -30.41 46.05 7.01
C SER A 10 -29.29 45.28 6.33
N SER A 11 -28.25 45.99 5.91
CA SER A 11 -27.05 45.35 5.38
C SER A 11 -26.38 44.45 6.40
N ASP A 12 -25.85 43.31 5.96
CA ASP A 12 -25.20 42.31 6.81
C ASP A 12 -23.98 41.70 6.11
N SER A 13 -23.10 41.07 6.89
CA SER A 13 -22.05 40.18 6.42
C SER A 13 -22.25 38.80 7.01
N PHE A 14 -21.80 37.77 6.31
CA PHE A 14 -21.99 36.39 6.72
C PHE A 14 -20.66 35.66 6.84
N LEU A 15 -20.51 34.82 7.84
CA LEU A 15 -19.41 33.86 7.93
C LEU A 15 -19.77 32.63 7.10
N LEU A 16 -18.80 32.09 6.37
CA LEU A 16 -18.95 30.90 5.53
C LEU A 16 -18.19 29.75 6.17
N GLY A 17 -18.84 28.58 6.26
CA GLY A 17 -18.24 27.37 6.79
C GLY A 17 -18.56 26.16 5.92
N ALA A 18 -17.73 25.13 6.03
CA ALA A 18 -17.99 23.82 5.50
C ALA A 18 -17.74 22.79 6.61
N GLU A 19 -18.65 21.83 6.73
CA GLU A 19 -18.75 20.81 7.77
C GLU A 19 -18.93 19.44 7.08
N GLY A 20 -18.58 18.36 7.77
CA GLY A 20 -18.80 16.98 7.32
C GLY A 20 -20.26 16.53 7.47
N SER A 21 -20.47 15.21 7.58
CA SER A 21 -21.81 14.62 7.68
C SER A 21 -22.48 14.87 9.05
N TYR A 22 -23.79 14.58 9.14
CA TYR A 22 -24.53 14.67 10.39
C TYR A 22 -24.49 13.33 11.13
N ASN A 23 -23.97 13.30 12.36
CA ASN A 23 -23.76 12.05 13.09
C ASN A 23 -24.97 11.58 13.92
N GLY A 24 -26.14 12.19 13.74
CA GLY A 24 -27.35 11.94 14.54
C GLY A 24 -27.58 12.93 15.67
N ALA A 25 -26.54 13.63 16.14
CA ALA A 25 -26.62 14.65 17.20
C ALA A 25 -26.10 16.02 16.78
N SER A 26 -25.03 16.06 15.98
CA SER A 26 -24.38 17.28 15.51
C SER A 26 -23.78 17.08 14.11
N TRP A 27 -23.49 18.18 13.45
CA TRP A 27 -22.68 18.19 12.23
C TRP A 27 -21.21 18.05 12.60
N GLU A 28 -20.48 17.23 11.86
CA GLU A 28 -19.05 17.08 12.05
C GLU A 28 -18.33 18.37 11.63
N THR A 29 -17.53 18.94 12.54
CA THR A 29 -16.82 20.20 12.24
C THR A 29 -15.69 20.03 11.24
N ALA A 30 -15.19 18.81 11.08
CA ALA A 30 -14.18 18.46 10.10
C ALA A 30 -14.84 17.97 8.81
N LEU A 31 -14.23 18.31 7.68
CA LEU A 31 -14.51 17.69 6.39
C LEU A 31 -13.99 16.23 6.39
N PRO A 32 -14.48 15.38 5.47
CA PRO A 32 -13.83 14.08 5.24
C PRO A 32 -12.33 14.25 4.99
N ALA A 33 -11.53 13.27 5.42
CA ALA A 33 -10.07 13.35 5.36
C ALA A 33 -9.60 13.66 3.93
N GLY A 34 -8.69 14.61 3.75
CA GLY A 34 -8.19 15.00 2.43
C GLY A 34 -9.11 15.92 1.60
N TRP A 35 -10.40 16.01 1.93
CA TRP A 35 -11.34 16.89 1.23
C TRP A 35 -11.16 18.34 1.67
N THR A 36 -11.34 19.27 0.72
CA THR A 36 -11.30 20.70 1.02
C THR A 36 -12.45 21.44 0.35
N VAL A 37 -12.88 22.53 0.99
CA VAL A 37 -13.87 23.46 0.44
C VAL A 37 -13.33 24.87 0.53
N VAL A 38 -13.36 25.59 -0.59
CA VAL A 38 -13.09 27.03 -0.64
C VAL A 38 -14.25 27.77 -1.28
N PHE A 39 -14.64 28.90 -0.69
CA PHE A 39 -15.69 29.75 -1.22
C PHE A 39 -15.07 30.91 -2.00
N LYS A 40 -15.51 31.15 -3.23
CA LYS A 40 -15.04 32.24 -4.10
C LYS A 40 -16.17 33.22 -4.37
N HIS A 41 -15.91 34.52 -4.16
CA HIS A 41 -16.87 35.58 -4.41
C HIS A 41 -17.22 35.69 -5.90
N ASN A 42 -18.50 35.47 -6.23
CA ASN A 42 -18.99 35.41 -7.60
C ASN A 42 -19.97 36.55 -7.97
N GLY A 43 -19.93 37.66 -7.22
CA GLY A 43 -20.69 38.88 -7.50
C GLY A 43 -21.99 39.01 -6.70
N ILE A 44 -22.54 40.22 -6.62
CA ILE A 44 -23.77 40.52 -5.87
C ILE A 44 -24.83 41.07 -6.83
N ASP A 45 -26.00 40.46 -6.78
CA ASP A 45 -27.24 40.98 -7.35
C ASP A 45 -27.92 41.84 -6.28
N THR A 46 -27.98 43.16 -6.50
CA THR A 46 -28.43 44.12 -5.48
C THR A 46 -29.94 44.30 -5.43
N ASN A 47 -30.65 43.85 -6.46
CA ASN A 47 -32.10 44.02 -6.60
C ASN A 47 -32.87 42.69 -6.74
N ALA A 48 -32.15 41.56 -6.69
CA ALA A 48 -32.66 40.20 -6.83
C ALA A 48 -33.37 39.93 -8.18
N ASP A 49 -32.94 40.61 -9.26
CA ASP A 49 -33.52 40.43 -10.60
C ASP A 49 -32.91 39.27 -11.41
N GLY A 50 -31.91 38.58 -10.84
CA GLY A 50 -31.18 37.48 -11.47
C GLY A 50 -29.93 37.93 -12.23
N THR A 51 -29.58 39.22 -12.17
CA THR A 51 -28.40 39.80 -12.80
C THR A 51 -27.42 40.30 -11.75
N VAL A 52 -26.14 40.00 -11.95
CA VAL A 52 -25.09 40.52 -11.07
C VAL A 52 -24.86 42.02 -11.35
N ASP A 53 -25.06 42.85 -10.33
CA ASP A 53 -24.82 44.30 -10.38
C ASP A 53 -23.40 44.66 -9.94
N ILE A 54 -22.91 43.99 -8.89
CA ILE A 54 -21.55 44.15 -8.37
C ILE A 54 -20.73 42.96 -8.86
N ALA A 55 -19.73 43.26 -9.70
CA ALA A 55 -18.93 42.25 -10.37
C ALA A 55 -18.25 41.25 -9.41
N ALA A 56 -18.12 40.01 -9.87
CA ALA A 56 -17.31 38.99 -9.22
C ALA A 56 -15.86 39.45 -9.04
N THR A 57 -15.24 39.03 -7.95
CA THR A 57 -13.82 39.32 -7.67
C THR A 57 -12.97 38.05 -7.77
N GLY A 58 -13.59 36.86 -7.68
CA GLY A 58 -12.90 35.57 -7.67
C GLY A 58 -12.09 35.31 -6.40
N ALA A 59 -12.10 36.23 -5.44
CA ALA A 59 -11.35 36.09 -4.19
C ALA A 59 -11.91 34.94 -3.35
N VAL A 60 -11.01 34.15 -2.75
CA VAL A 60 -11.38 33.17 -1.72
C VAL A 60 -11.80 33.93 -0.47
N ILE A 61 -12.98 33.59 0.06
CA ILE A 61 -13.63 34.27 1.18
C ILE A 61 -14.04 33.25 2.26
N THR A 62 -13.85 33.62 3.53
CA THR A 62 -14.46 32.93 4.69
C THR A 62 -15.50 33.82 5.37
N SER A 63 -15.59 35.08 4.95
CA SER A 63 -16.65 36.00 5.30
C SER A 63 -17.03 36.80 4.07
N THR A 64 -18.33 37.03 3.89
CA THR A 64 -18.84 37.80 2.77
C THR A 64 -18.48 39.28 2.93
N PRO A 65 -18.34 40.04 1.83
CA PRO A 65 -18.52 41.48 1.90
C PRO A 65 -19.93 41.83 2.43
N THR A 66 -20.14 43.10 2.77
CA THR A 66 -21.46 43.59 3.17
C THR A 66 -22.46 43.42 2.03
N ILE A 67 -23.53 42.68 2.28
CA ILE A 67 -24.65 42.43 1.38
C ILE A 67 -25.80 43.37 1.77
N PRO A 68 -26.27 44.27 0.88
CA PRO A 68 -27.43 45.12 1.16
C PRO A 68 -28.69 44.34 1.53
N ALA A 69 -29.63 44.99 2.23
CA ALA A 69 -30.94 44.41 2.51
C ALA A 69 -31.66 44.05 1.20
N GLY A 70 -32.14 42.82 1.08
CA GLY A 70 -32.81 42.29 -0.10
C GLY A 70 -31.89 41.87 -1.25
N ALA A 71 -30.57 42.02 -1.12
CA ALA A 71 -29.60 41.63 -2.14
C ALA A 71 -29.18 40.15 -1.99
N VAL A 72 -28.66 39.58 -3.07
CA VAL A 72 -28.20 38.18 -3.17
C VAL A 72 -26.74 38.14 -3.59
N LEU A 73 -25.88 37.59 -2.73
CA LEU A 73 -24.50 37.28 -3.10
C LEU A 73 -24.43 35.91 -3.80
N TRP A 74 -23.73 35.85 -4.91
CA TRP A 74 -23.39 34.62 -5.60
C TRP A 74 -22.02 34.14 -5.13
N VAL A 75 -21.91 32.86 -4.81
CA VAL A 75 -20.68 32.23 -4.32
C VAL A 75 -20.42 30.96 -5.12
N THR A 76 -19.17 30.73 -5.50
CA THR A 76 -18.73 29.43 -6.00
C THR A 76 -18.09 28.68 -4.84
N ALA A 77 -18.69 27.60 -4.39
CA ALA A 77 -17.96 26.62 -3.57
C ALA A 77 -17.18 25.72 -4.50
N GLU A 78 -15.86 25.65 -4.30
CA GLU A 78 -14.97 24.72 -4.97
C GLU A 78 -14.60 23.65 -3.97
N ILE A 79 -15.06 22.43 -4.25
CA ILE A 79 -14.80 21.24 -3.47
C ILE A 79 -13.70 20.47 -4.18
N THR A 80 -12.65 20.12 -3.44
CA THR A 80 -11.56 19.28 -3.97
C THR A 80 -11.64 17.92 -3.30
N ILE A 81 -11.77 16.89 -4.13
CA ILE A 81 -11.75 15.48 -3.74
C ILE A 81 -10.28 15.02 -3.72
N PRO A 82 -9.81 14.32 -2.67
CA PRO A 82 -8.46 13.81 -2.62
C PRO A 82 -8.21 12.78 -3.72
N SER A 83 -6.98 12.71 -4.20
CA SER A 83 -6.56 11.68 -5.17
C SER A 83 -6.13 10.37 -4.51
N ASP A 84 -6.03 10.36 -3.18
CA ASP A 84 -5.75 9.18 -2.39
C ASP A 84 -7.04 8.35 -2.29
N PRO A 85 -7.08 7.14 -2.86
CA PRO A 85 -8.30 6.32 -2.90
C PRO A 85 -8.79 5.92 -1.51
N THR A 86 -7.91 5.90 -0.49
CA THR A 86 -8.29 5.64 0.91
C THR A 86 -9.09 6.77 1.55
N GLN A 87 -9.10 7.95 0.92
CA GLN A 87 -9.76 9.18 1.40
C GLN A 87 -10.97 9.58 0.54
N ALA A 88 -11.19 8.88 -0.57
CA ALA A 88 -12.30 9.07 -1.49
C ALA A 88 -12.80 7.70 -1.95
N LEU A 89 -13.37 6.96 -0.99
CA LEU A 89 -14.00 5.66 -1.21
C LEU A 89 -15.14 5.81 -2.22
N ALA A 90 -15.44 4.78 -3.01
CA ALA A 90 -16.64 4.80 -3.84
C ALA A 90 -17.89 4.74 -2.93
N ASP A 91 -17.88 3.84 -1.95
CA ASP A 91 -18.90 3.76 -0.90
C ASP A 91 -18.43 4.49 0.35
N SER A 92 -19.01 5.68 0.61
CA SER A 92 -18.65 6.56 1.71
C SER A 92 -18.87 5.91 3.07
N ASP A 93 -17.81 5.88 3.89
CA ASP A 93 -17.82 5.41 5.27
C ASP A 93 -18.31 6.47 6.27
N GLN A 94 -18.70 7.66 5.79
CA GLN A 94 -19.15 8.73 6.68
C GLN A 94 -20.40 8.31 7.46
N VAL A 95 -20.44 8.70 8.74
CA VAL A 95 -21.62 8.45 9.59
C VAL A 95 -22.85 9.10 8.95
N SER A 96 -23.90 8.31 8.75
CA SER A 96 -25.15 8.73 8.08
C SER A 96 -24.95 9.25 6.65
N ALA A 97 -23.95 8.74 5.93
CA ALA A 97 -23.90 8.86 4.48
C ALA A 97 -25.20 8.30 3.86
N ILE A 98 -25.55 8.80 2.68
CA ILE A 98 -26.80 8.44 1.98
C ILE A 98 -26.47 8.09 0.55
N ASP A 99 -27.24 7.18 -0.02
CA ASP A 99 -27.28 6.94 -1.46
C ASP A 99 -28.28 7.94 -2.08
N ALA A 100 -27.79 9.10 -2.54
CA ALA A 100 -28.65 10.16 -3.06
C ALA A 100 -29.03 9.95 -4.54
N ASN A 101 -28.19 9.26 -5.31
CA ASN A 101 -28.41 8.99 -6.73
C ASN A 101 -29.08 7.62 -6.99
N THR A 102 -29.21 6.76 -5.97
CA THR A 102 -29.81 5.41 -5.94
C THR A 102 -29.07 4.35 -6.76
N ASP A 103 -27.74 4.42 -6.87
CA ASP A 103 -26.93 3.44 -7.60
C ASP A 103 -26.38 2.29 -6.73
N GLY A 104 -26.50 2.40 -5.41
CA GLY A 104 -26.26 1.32 -4.45
C GLY A 104 -25.02 1.52 -3.57
N ASP A 105 -24.25 2.59 -3.75
CA ASP A 105 -23.22 3.02 -2.79
C ASP A 105 -23.63 4.31 -2.07
N LEU A 106 -22.92 4.66 -0.99
CA LEU A 106 -23.19 5.84 -0.18
C LEU A 106 -22.33 7.02 -0.63
N ASP A 107 -22.94 8.21 -0.67
CA ASP A 107 -22.29 9.45 -1.07
C ASP A 107 -21.61 10.18 0.10
N TYR A 108 -20.52 10.90 -0.19
CA TYR A 108 -19.94 11.85 0.76
C TYR A 108 -20.85 13.05 0.98
N ILE A 109 -21.08 13.42 2.24
CA ILE A 109 -21.91 14.54 2.65
C ILE A 109 -21.03 15.70 3.11
N ILE A 110 -21.27 16.87 2.49
CA ILE A 110 -20.70 18.14 2.92
C ILE A 110 -21.84 19.11 3.23
N SER A 111 -21.79 19.69 4.42
CA SER A 111 -22.66 20.76 4.86
C SER A 111 -21.99 22.12 4.67
N LEU A 112 -22.60 22.98 3.88
CA LEU A 112 -22.16 24.36 3.65
C LEU A 112 -23.01 25.29 4.51
N THR A 113 -22.38 26.05 5.39
CA THR A 113 -23.06 26.91 6.35
C THR A 113 -22.81 28.38 6.07
N VAL A 114 -23.83 29.18 6.37
CA VAL A 114 -23.76 30.64 6.32
C VAL A 114 -24.33 31.19 7.61
N GLN A 115 -23.57 32.03 8.31
CA GLN A 115 -23.99 32.64 9.58
C GLN A 115 -23.98 34.16 9.50
N SER A 116 -25.12 34.79 9.76
CA SER A 116 -25.26 36.23 9.90
C SER A 116 -24.38 36.75 11.04
N THR A 117 -23.51 37.72 10.75
CA THR A 117 -22.68 38.39 11.77
C THR A 117 -23.49 39.36 12.63
N ALA A 118 -24.59 39.90 12.10
CA ALA A 118 -25.46 40.82 12.83
C ALA A 118 -26.42 40.11 13.80
N SER A 119 -27.00 38.97 13.39
CA SER A 119 -28.07 38.29 14.15
C SER A 119 -27.65 36.94 14.74
N GLY A 120 -26.59 36.33 14.22
CA GLY A 120 -26.19 34.96 14.55
C GLY A 120 -27.06 33.88 13.91
N ALA A 121 -28.06 34.23 13.09
CA ALA A 121 -28.87 33.27 12.34
C ALA A 121 -27.99 32.45 11.38
N ILE A 122 -28.28 31.14 11.30
CA ILE A 122 -27.53 30.18 10.48
C ILE A 122 -28.49 29.57 9.46
N ASP A 123 -28.01 29.45 8.22
CA ASP A 123 -28.62 28.61 7.19
C ASP A 123 -27.58 27.57 6.70
N ARG A 124 -28.07 26.46 6.17
CA ARG A 124 -27.26 25.32 5.74
C ARG A 124 -27.78 24.75 4.43
N LYS A 125 -26.85 24.51 3.51
CA LYS A 125 -27.08 23.71 2.30
C LYS A 125 -26.25 22.43 2.41
N VAL A 126 -26.91 21.28 2.28
CA VAL A 126 -26.28 19.97 2.32
C VAL A 126 -26.15 19.47 0.88
N GLU A 127 -24.98 18.96 0.54
CA GLU A 127 -24.69 18.36 -0.76
C GLU A 127 -24.17 16.93 -0.54
N ALA A 128 -24.54 16.04 -1.45
CA ALA A 128 -24.04 14.67 -1.55
C ALA A 128 -23.13 14.56 -2.77
N PHE A 129 -21.98 13.90 -2.61
CA PHE A 129 -20.95 13.73 -3.62
C PHE A 129 -20.68 12.25 -3.82
N ASP A 130 -21.17 11.76 -4.94
CA ASP A 130 -20.86 10.45 -5.51
C ASP A 130 -19.41 10.44 -6.03
N VAL A 131 -18.63 9.46 -5.56
CA VAL A 131 -17.26 9.24 -5.98
C VAL A 131 -17.23 8.04 -6.91
N ALA A 132 -16.92 8.28 -8.18
CA ALA A 132 -16.87 7.21 -9.17
C ALA A 132 -15.97 6.05 -8.74
N THR A 133 -16.48 4.83 -8.94
CA THR A 133 -15.76 3.58 -8.71
C THR A 133 -14.46 3.52 -9.51
N SER A 134 -13.38 3.18 -8.82
CA SER A 134 -12.04 2.94 -9.37
C SER A 134 -11.43 1.73 -8.66
N ALA A 135 -12.01 0.55 -8.88
CA ALA A 135 -11.51 -0.72 -8.37
C ALA A 135 -10.14 -1.08 -8.97
N SER A 136 -9.21 -1.54 -8.12
CA SER A 136 -7.85 -1.90 -8.55
C SER A 136 -7.13 -2.72 -7.49
N ILE A 137 -6.52 -3.83 -7.90
CA ILE A 137 -5.60 -4.61 -7.08
C ILE A 137 -4.25 -4.75 -7.81
N ASP A 138 -3.17 -4.93 -7.06
CA ASP A 138 -1.83 -5.12 -7.61
C ASP A 138 -1.06 -6.20 -6.83
N ILE A 139 -0.13 -6.88 -7.52
CA ILE A 139 0.86 -7.77 -6.90
C ILE A 139 2.25 -7.22 -7.23
N THR A 140 2.95 -6.74 -6.21
CA THR A 140 4.29 -6.16 -6.34
C THR A 140 5.32 -6.93 -5.51
N PRO A 141 6.55 -7.18 -6.02
CA PRO A 141 6.98 -6.98 -7.41
C PRO A 141 6.23 -7.93 -8.38
N THR A 142 6.05 -7.52 -9.63
CA THR A 142 5.33 -8.33 -10.63
C THR A 142 6.13 -9.52 -11.16
N SER A 143 7.46 -9.50 -11.01
CA SER A 143 8.30 -10.64 -11.37
C SER A 143 9.56 -10.74 -10.52
N LEU A 144 9.89 -11.96 -10.09
CA LEU A 144 11.14 -12.29 -9.41
C LEU A 144 11.84 -13.46 -10.11
N SER A 145 13.11 -13.67 -9.80
CA SER A 145 13.90 -14.76 -10.36
C SER A 145 14.90 -15.29 -9.36
N ASN A 146 15.00 -16.61 -9.25
CA ASN A 146 15.95 -17.28 -8.37
C ASN A 146 16.36 -18.64 -8.93
N GLN A 147 17.35 -19.25 -8.30
CA GLN A 147 17.83 -20.59 -8.63
C GLN A 147 17.31 -21.60 -7.61
N ILE A 148 17.15 -22.85 -8.03
CA ILE A 148 16.69 -23.95 -7.18
C ILE A 148 17.42 -25.26 -7.54
N GLU A 149 17.80 -26.06 -6.55
CA GLU A 149 18.33 -27.42 -6.80
C GLU A 149 17.22 -28.42 -7.13
N PRO A 150 17.51 -29.51 -7.86
CA PRO A 150 16.59 -30.64 -7.95
C PRO A 150 16.20 -31.17 -6.56
N GLY A 151 14.89 -31.20 -6.27
CA GLY A 151 14.36 -31.60 -4.95
C GLY A 151 14.45 -30.53 -3.87
N GLY A 152 14.98 -29.34 -4.18
CA GLY A 152 15.06 -28.21 -3.26
C GLY A 152 13.79 -27.34 -3.27
N SER A 153 13.88 -26.23 -2.52
CA SER A 153 12.89 -25.16 -2.53
C SER A 153 13.55 -23.78 -2.58
N VAL A 154 12.79 -22.79 -3.03
CA VAL A 154 13.18 -21.37 -3.02
C VAL A 154 11.97 -20.50 -2.68
N MET A 155 12.20 -19.38 -2.01
CA MET A 155 11.15 -18.47 -1.55
C MET A 155 11.21 -17.15 -2.33
N TYR A 156 10.04 -16.58 -2.56
CA TYR A 156 9.81 -15.30 -3.22
C TYR A 156 8.85 -14.47 -2.38
N GLU A 157 9.11 -13.17 -2.27
CA GLU A 157 8.30 -12.25 -1.48
C GLU A 157 7.50 -11.34 -2.40
N HIS A 158 6.18 -11.35 -2.25
CA HIS A 158 5.25 -10.49 -2.95
C HIS A 158 4.37 -9.73 -1.96
N THR A 159 3.65 -8.73 -2.44
CA THR A 159 2.61 -8.05 -1.69
C THR A 159 1.41 -7.86 -2.59
N LEU A 160 0.27 -8.42 -2.19
CA LEU A 160 -1.03 -8.10 -2.76
C LEU A 160 -1.50 -6.79 -2.14
N SER A 161 -2.02 -5.85 -2.94
CA SER A 161 -2.49 -4.56 -2.44
C SER A 161 -3.81 -4.18 -3.11
N ASN A 162 -4.75 -3.65 -2.32
CA ASN A 162 -5.90 -2.94 -2.88
C ASN A 162 -5.50 -1.48 -3.11
N THR A 163 -5.34 -1.13 -4.39
CA THR A 163 -4.91 0.21 -4.84
C THR A 163 -6.09 1.06 -5.35
N GLY A 164 -7.29 0.49 -5.36
CA GLY A 164 -8.52 1.15 -5.73
C GLY A 164 -9.22 1.81 -4.55
N ASN A 165 -10.41 2.37 -4.82
CA ASN A 165 -11.25 3.03 -3.83
C ASN A 165 -12.51 2.23 -3.45
N THR A 166 -12.55 0.94 -3.79
CA THR A 166 -13.59 -0.01 -3.43
C THR A 166 -13.00 -1.14 -2.62
N THR A 167 -13.80 -1.73 -1.73
CA THR A 167 -13.44 -2.98 -1.05
C THR A 167 -13.40 -4.12 -2.06
N GLU A 168 -12.32 -4.91 -2.05
CA GLU A 168 -12.11 -6.02 -2.98
C GLU A 168 -12.01 -7.35 -2.23
N THR A 169 -12.92 -8.28 -2.53
CA THR A 169 -12.84 -9.66 -2.02
C THR A 169 -12.11 -10.52 -3.05
N VAL A 170 -10.87 -10.92 -2.75
CA VAL A 170 -9.93 -11.48 -3.71
C VAL A 170 -9.70 -12.97 -3.49
N ASP A 171 -9.82 -13.75 -4.56
CA ASP A 171 -9.35 -15.14 -4.61
C ASP A 171 -7.89 -15.18 -5.07
N LEU A 172 -7.06 -15.90 -4.31
CA LEU A 172 -5.67 -16.16 -4.65
C LEU A 172 -5.52 -17.56 -5.22
N SER A 173 -4.83 -17.65 -6.35
CA SER A 173 -4.45 -18.90 -6.97
C SER A 173 -3.00 -18.87 -7.44
N SER A 174 -2.42 -20.04 -7.66
CA SER A 174 -1.10 -20.14 -8.25
C SER A 174 -0.94 -21.39 -9.10
N GLY A 175 -0.02 -21.33 -10.06
CA GLY A 175 0.23 -22.44 -10.97
C GLY A 175 1.64 -22.44 -11.53
N ASN A 176 2.19 -23.64 -11.71
CA ASN A 176 3.49 -23.88 -12.31
C ASN A 176 3.34 -24.23 -13.79
N ASN A 177 4.13 -23.61 -14.67
CA ASN A 177 4.12 -23.94 -16.10
C ASN A 177 4.88 -25.24 -16.44
N THR A 178 5.66 -25.78 -15.49
CA THR A 178 6.49 -26.97 -15.69
C THR A 178 6.00 -28.13 -14.81
N THR A 179 5.79 -29.29 -15.42
CA THR A 179 5.31 -30.49 -14.71
C THR A 179 6.28 -30.96 -13.63
N GLY A 180 5.73 -31.34 -12.47
CA GLY A 180 6.49 -31.88 -11.34
C GLY A 180 6.95 -30.82 -10.33
N PHE A 181 6.90 -29.54 -10.70
CA PHE A 181 7.03 -28.45 -9.72
C PHE A 181 5.76 -28.34 -8.89
N ASN A 182 5.94 -27.88 -7.66
CA ASN A 182 4.86 -27.52 -6.74
C ASN A 182 5.16 -26.15 -6.11
N ASN A 183 4.16 -25.51 -5.54
CA ASN A 183 4.35 -24.27 -4.80
C ASN A 183 3.30 -24.11 -3.68
N THR A 184 3.60 -23.23 -2.73
CA THR A 184 2.67 -22.76 -1.70
C THR A 184 2.73 -21.23 -1.62
N ILE A 185 1.68 -20.62 -1.10
CA ILE A 185 1.64 -19.19 -0.76
C ILE A 185 1.31 -19.12 0.73
N SER A 186 2.14 -18.45 1.52
CA SER A 186 1.91 -18.20 2.95
C SER A 186 1.72 -16.70 3.21
N ILE A 187 0.89 -16.36 4.18
CA ILE A 187 0.62 -15.00 4.63
C ILE A 187 0.70 -14.89 6.16
N ASP A 188 0.88 -13.68 6.68
CA ASP A 188 0.77 -13.40 8.11
C ASP A 188 -0.71 -13.43 8.52
N THR A 189 -1.05 -14.15 9.58
CA THR A 189 -2.41 -14.22 10.11
C THR A 189 -2.54 -13.77 11.57
N ASN A 190 -1.43 -13.38 12.20
CA ASN A 190 -1.36 -13.04 13.62
C ASN A 190 -0.83 -11.60 13.89
N GLY A 191 -0.35 -10.90 12.86
CA GLY A 191 0.11 -9.52 12.91
C GLY A 191 1.57 -9.34 13.36
N ASP A 192 2.35 -10.42 13.45
CA ASP A 192 3.77 -10.37 13.84
C ASP A 192 4.72 -10.00 12.69
N GLY A 193 4.20 -9.87 11.46
CA GLY A 193 4.99 -9.52 10.27
C GLY A 193 5.69 -10.69 9.61
N THR A 194 5.46 -11.93 10.07
CA THR A 194 6.02 -13.14 9.50
C THR A 194 4.90 -13.99 8.89
N PRO A 195 4.99 -14.34 7.59
CA PRO A 195 4.07 -15.31 7.01
C PRO A 195 4.08 -16.65 7.75
N ASP A 196 2.93 -17.08 8.25
CA ASP A 196 2.81 -18.23 9.14
C ASP A 196 1.76 -19.26 8.73
N THR A 197 0.89 -18.90 7.79
CA THR A 197 -0.22 -19.74 7.35
C THR A 197 -0.29 -19.80 5.84
N GLU A 198 -0.24 -21.02 5.29
CA GLU A 198 -0.47 -21.24 3.86
C GLU A 198 -1.91 -20.88 3.51
N VAL A 199 -2.12 -20.10 2.45
CA VAL A 199 -3.43 -19.65 1.97
C VAL A 199 -4.39 -20.84 1.82
N GLY A 200 -3.94 -21.95 1.25
CA GLY A 200 -4.77 -23.16 1.08
C GLY A 200 -5.31 -23.77 2.38
N ASN A 201 -4.75 -23.43 3.54
CA ASN A 201 -5.17 -23.93 4.85
C ASN A 201 -6.04 -22.93 5.62
N LEU A 202 -6.31 -21.72 5.09
CA LEU A 202 -7.13 -20.71 5.78
C LEU A 202 -8.57 -21.17 6.02
N CYS A 203 -9.07 -22.08 5.17
CA CYS A 203 -10.39 -22.68 5.31
C CYS A 203 -10.41 -23.97 6.14
N ASP A 204 -9.28 -24.39 6.72
CA ASP A 204 -9.23 -25.55 7.62
C ASP A 204 -9.94 -25.25 8.94
N ALA A 205 -10.69 -26.23 9.47
CA ALA A 205 -11.47 -26.03 10.68
C ALA A 205 -10.58 -25.99 11.96
N PRO A 206 -10.76 -25.00 12.86
CA PRO A 206 -11.71 -23.88 12.77
C PRO A 206 -11.21 -22.74 11.88
N VAL A 207 -12.07 -22.26 10.97
CA VAL A 207 -11.81 -21.05 10.18
C VAL A 207 -11.70 -19.86 11.13
N THR A 208 -10.59 -19.12 11.03
CA THR A 208 -10.35 -17.90 11.80
C THR A 208 -10.63 -16.70 10.89
N SER A 209 -11.56 -15.84 11.31
CA SER A 209 -11.91 -14.61 10.59
C SER A 209 -12.43 -13.56 11.59
N PRO A 210 -11.97 -12.31 11.54
CA PRO A 210 -10.87 -11.84 10.68
C PRO A 210 -9.52 -12.44 11.09
N ILE A 211 -8.57 -12.47 10.15
CA ILE A 211 -7.13 -12.65 10.46
C ILE A 211 -6.50 -11.28 10.66
N THR A 212 -5.42 -11.20 11.45
CA THR A 212 -4.68 -9.95 11.63
C THR A 212 -3.43 -9.98 10.76
N VAL A 213 -3.29 -9.02 9.86
CA VAL A 213 -2.17 -8.94 8.91
C VAL A 213 -1.35 -7.69 9.19
N GLN A 214 -0.04 -7.83 9.34
CA GLN A 214 0.85 -6.66 9.40
C GLN A 214 0.96 -5.98 8.02
N GLN A 215 0.72 -4.68 7.99
CA GLN A 215 0.78 -3.82 6.83
C GLN A 215 2.21 -3.34 6.55
N ALA A 216 2.46 -2.83 5.35
CA ALA A 216 3.79 -2.35 4.95
C ALA A 216 4.36 -1.22 5.83
N ASP A 217 3.51 -0.45 6.53
CA ASP A 217 3.91 0.61 7.45
C ASP A 217 4.15 0.12 8.91
N GLY A 218 4.00 -1.18 9.15
CA GLY A 218 4.11 -1.81 10.46
C GLY A 218 2.86 -1.74 11.33
N SER A 219 1.76 -1.15 10.83
CA SER A 219 0.45 -1.26 11.46
C SER A 219 -0.16 -2.65 11.20
N THR A 220 -1.30 -2.95 11.81
CA THR A 220 -2.05 -4.19 11.58
C THR A 220 -3.45 -3.89 11.07
N ALA A 221 -3.95 -4.69 10.14
CA ALA A 221 -5.34 -4.64 9.70
C ALA A 221 -6.03 -5.99 9.91
N ASP A 222 -7.34 -5.94 10.13
CA ASP A 222 -8.19 -7.12 10.26
C ASP A 222 -8.78 -7.46 8.89
N VAL A 223 -8.28 -8.53 8.26
CA VAL A 223 -8.71 -8.98 6.94
C VAL A 223 -9.76 -10.07 7.09
N GLU A 224 -10.94 -9.88 6.51
CA GLU A 224 -11.99 -10.89 6.53
C GLU A 224 -11.64 -12.04 5.58
N VAL A 225 -11.66 -13.26 6.13
CA VAL A 225 -11.53 -14.50 5.36
C VAL A 225 -12.93 -15.07 5.14
N THR A 226 -13.32 -15.21 3.87
CA THR A 226 -14.53 -15.92 3.48
C THR A 226 -14.16 -17.24 2.83
N CYS A 227 -14.77 -18.32 3.31
CA CYS A 227 -14.68 -19.63 2.68
C CYS A 227 -16.04 -19.96 2.08
N ASP A 228 -16.14 -20.14 0.77
CA ASP A 228 -17.40 -20.52 0.15
C ASP A 228 -17.77 -21.97 0.55
N ALA A 229 -18.63 -22.09 1.55
CA ALA A 229 -19.14 -23.37 2.02
C ALA A 229 -20.35 -23.89 1.24
N THR A 230 -20.71 -23.29 0.09
CA THR A 230 -21.99 -23.56 -0.58
C THR A 230 -22.12 -25.00 -1.09
N ASP A 231 -21.00 -25.71 -1.30
CA ASP A 231 -21.02 -27.14 -1.64
C ASP A 231 -20.13 -28.05 -0.75
N GLY A 232 -19.44 -27.48 0.25
CA GLY A 232 -18.55 -28.21 1.15
C GLY A 232 -17.32 -28.83 0.46
N SER A 233 -16.96 -28.34 -0.73
CA SER A 233 -15.79 -28.79 -1.49
C SER A 233 -14.87 -27.67 -1.98
N ASP A 234 -15.29 -26.40 -1.87
CA ASP A 234 -14.41 -25.28 -2.19
C ASP A 234 -13.42 -25.02 -1.05
N THR A 235 -12.13 -24.98 -1.41
CA THR A 235 -10.99 -24.76 -0.51
C THR A 235 -10.26 -23.48 -0.83
N VAL A 236 -10.77 -22.65 -1.74
CA VAL A 236 -10.16 -21.37 -2.08
C VAL A 236 -10.71 -20.31 -1.12
N PRO A 237 -9.92 -19.82 -0.14
CA PRO A 237 -10.33 -18.68 0.67
C PRO A 237 -10.33 -17.41 -0.18
N SER A 238 -11.33 -16.57 0.06
CA SER A 238 -11.34 -15.19 -0.41
C SER A 238 -10.92 -14.26 0.73
N LEU A 239 -10.07 -13.28 0.42
CA LEU A 239 -9.57 -12.27 1.35
C LEU A 239 -10.21 -10.93 1.00
N THR A 240 -10.90 -10.29 1.96
CA THR A 240 -11.50 -8.97 1.74
C THR A 240 -10.52 -7.89 2.15
N LEU A 241 -10.06 -7.09 1.18
CA LEU A 241 -9.15 -5.97 1.38
C LEU A 241 -9.91 -4.64 1.22
N GLU A 242 -9.84 -3.79 2.23
CA GLU A 242 -10.26 -2.39 2.12
C GLU A 242 -9.25 -1.56 1.30
N PRO A 243 -9.67 -0.42 0.74
CA PRO A 243 -8.75 0.50 0.05
C PRO A 243 -7.49 0.81 0.86
N GLY A 244 -6.33 0.56 0.25
CA GLY A 244 -5.02 0.79 0.85
C GLY A 244 -4.46 -0.37 1.69
N GLU A 245 -5.26 -1.42 1.95
CA GLU A 245 -4.76 -2.60 2.65
C GLU A 245 -3.85 -3.45 1.77
N THR A 246 -2.92 -4.13 2.43
CA THR A 246 -1.90 -4.98 1.83
C THR A 246 -1.82 -6.34 2.53
N ILE A 247 -1.43 -7.35 1.76
CA ILE A 247 -1.15 -8.70 2.25
C ILE A 247 0.24 -9.09 1.76
N PRO A 248 1.27 -9.01 2.62
CA PRO A 248 2.58 -9.61 2.35
C PRO A 248 2.43 -11.12 2.17
N MET A 249 3.04 -11.65 1.10
CA MET A 249 2.97 -13.05 0.70
C MET A 249 4.37 -13.64 0.56
N GLU A 250 4.58 -14.83 1.11
CA GLU A 250 5.75 -15.66 0.84
C GLU A 250 5.35 -16.83 -0.07
N VAL A 251 5.91 -16.87 -1.27
CA VAL A 251 5.67 -17.93 -2.24
C VAL A 251 6.85 -18.88 -2.23
N THR A 252 6.61 -20.12 -1.80
CA THR A 252 7.65 -21.16 -1.80
C THR A 252 7.46 -22.08 -2.99
N VAL A 253 8.47 -22.17 -3.87
CA VAL A 253 8.48 -23.06 -5.04
C VAL A 253 9.36 -24.26 -4.76
N PHE A 254 8.89 -25.45 -5.12
CA PHE A 254 9.56 -26.75 -4.94
C PHE A 254 9.87 -27.39 -6.29
N ALA A 255 11.14 -27.74 -6.52
CA ALA A 255 11.57 -28.44 -7.73
C ALA A 255 11.47 -29.96 -7.53
N PRO A 256 11.10 -30.74 -8.57
CA PRO A 256 11.11 -32.19 -8.46
C PRO A 256 12.54 -32.73 -8.34
N THR A 257 12.71 -33.87 -7.68
CA THR A 257 14.04 -34.47 -7.41
C THR A 257 14.78 -34.93 -8.66
N ASP A 258 14.06 -35.17 -9.76
CA ASP A 258 14.60 -35.56 -11.06
C ASP A 258 14.72 -34.39 -12.05
N ALA A 259 14.53 -33.14 -11.59
CA ALA A 259 14.66 -31.96 -12.42
C ALA A 259 16.05 -31.86 -13.08
N THR A 260 16.08 -31.57 -14.39
CA THR A 260 17.32 -31.36 -15.13
C THR A 260 17.85 -29.94 -14.97
N SER A 261 19.17 -29.76 -14.89
CA SER A 261 19.76 -28.42 -14.83
C SER A 261 19.46 -27.64 -16.12
N GLY A 262 19.13 -26.35 -15.98
CA GLY A 262 18.66 -25.46 -17.05
C GLY A 262 17.16 -25.54 -17.31
N THR A 263 16.41 -26.30 -16.51
CA THR A 263 14.93 -26.26 -16.55
C THR A 263 14.47 -24.97 -15.88
N ASN A 264 13.63 -24.19 -16.56
CA ASN A 264 13.00 -23.01 -15.96
C ASN A 264 11.53 -23.31 -15.68
N ASN A 265 11.10 -23.02 -14.46
CA ASN A 265 9.70 -23.01 -14.08
C ASN A 265 9.25 -21.58 -13.83
N ILE A 266 8.10 -21.20 -14.40
CA ILE A 266 7.41 -19.97 -14.04
C ILE A 266 6.24 -20.37 -13.14
N THR A 267 6.26 -19.91 -11.90
CA THR A 267 5.11 -19.94 -10.99
C THR A 267 4.37 -18.63 -11.15
N THR A 268 3.12 -18.69 -11.61
CA THR A 268 2.25 -17.51 -11.71
C THR A 268 1.34 -17.47 -10.50
N ILE A 269 1.35 -16.36 -9.77
CA ILE A 269 0.37 -16.02 -8.74
C ILE A 269 -0.70 -15.15 -9.40
N THR A 270 -1.96 -15.49 -9.20
CA THR A 270 -3.09 -14.74 -9.76
C THR A 270 -4.04 -14.37 -8.63
N ALA A 271 -4.33 -13.08 -8.53
CA ALA A 271 -5.38 -12.51 -7.69
C ALA A 271 -6.54 -12.09 -8.60
N VAL A 272 -7.76 -12.48 -8.24
CA VAL A 272 -8.99 -12.09 -8.96
C VAL A 272 -10.02 -11.62 -7.95
N SER A 273 -10.58 -10.44 -8.17
CA SER A 273 -11.72 -9.98 -7.38
C SER A 273 -12.97 -10.81 -7.69
N THR A 274 -13.66 -11.26 -6.65
CA THR A 274 -14.91 -12.02 -6.72
C THR A 274 -16.12 -11.13 -6.96
N THR A 275 -16.02 -9.83 -6.63
CA THR A 275 -17.05 -8.82 -6.86
C THR A 275 -17.00 -8.30 -8.30
N ASP A 276 -15.81 -8.09 -8.85
CA ASP A 276 -15.57 -7.80 -10.27
C ASP A 276 -14.40 -8.62 -10.84
N PRO A 277 -14.68 -9.73 -11.57
CA PRO A 277 -13.64 -10.59 -12.16
C PRO A 277 -12.76 -9.93 -13.23
N THR A 278 -13.02 -8.67 -13.61
CA THR A 278 -12.12 -7.90 -14.48
C THR A 278 -10.98 -7.23 -13.71
N VAL A 279 -11.10 -7.12 -12.39
CA VAL A 279 -10.07 -6.62 -11.47
C VAL A 279 -9.17 -7.79 -11.10
N THR A 280 -7.98 -7.82 -11.70
CA THR A 280 -7.02 -8.92 -11.55
C THR A 280 -5.59 -8.39 -11.37
N ALA A 281 -4.77 -9.11 -10.62
CA ALA A 281 -3.33 -8.88 -10.56
C ALA A 281 -2.54 -10.19 -10.71
N GLU A 282 -1.31 -10.08 -11.23
CA GLU A 282 -0.44 -11.22 -11.44
C GLU A 282 1.00 -10.94 -10.95
N GLY A 283 1.58 -11.94 -10.27
CA GLY A 283 3.01 -12.02 -9.95
C GLY A 283 3.63 -13.26 -10.62
N GLN A 284 4.90 -13.19 -11.01
CA GLN A 284 5.60 -14.30 -11.67
C GLN A 284 6.97 -14.59 -11.07
N ASP A 285 7.18 -15.83 -10.64
CA ASP A 285 8.45 -16.32 -10.13
C ASP A 285 9.13 -17.22 -11.13
N ASN A 286 10.28 -16.80 -11.63
CA ASN A 286 11.10 -17.59 -12.54
C ASN A 286 12.19 -18.35 -11.77
N SER A 287 12.00 -19.67 -11.62
CA SER A 287 12.90 -20.58 -10.93
C SER A 287 13.73 -21.40 -11.93
N GLU A 288 15.04 -21.19 -11.96
CA GLU A 288 15.97 -21.97 -12.78
C GLU A 288 16.61 -23.12 -11.98
N VAL A 289 16.54 -24.34 -12.51
CA VAL A 289 17.15 -25.51 -11.89
C VAL A 289 18.65 -25.53 -12.14
N ILE A 290 19.46 -25.49 -11.08
CA ILE A 290 20.92 -25.60 -11.14
C ILE A 290 21.39 -26.66 -10.15
N LYS A 291 22.47 -27.40 -10.48
CA LYS A 291 23.06 -28.47 -9.61
C LYS A 291 24.20 -28.00 -8.70
N GLY A 292 24.53 -26.71 -8.80
CA GLY A 292 25.48 -25.97 -7.96
C GLY A 292 24.86 -24.61 -7.61
N GLN A 293 23.64 -24.63 -7.06
CA GLN A 293 22.89 -23.46 -6.63
C GLN A 293 23.73 -22.66 -5.65
N VAL A 294 23.93 -21.39 -5.99
CA VAL A 294 24.62 -20.44 -5.12
C VAL A 294 23.58 -19.51 -4.52
N ARG A 295 23.36 -19.61 -3.21
CA ARG A 295 22.56 -18.63 -2.46
C ARG A 295 23.43 -17.45 -2.07
N LEU A 296 22.95 -16.25 -2.34
CA LEU A 296 23.67 -15.00 -2.06
C LEU A 296 22.98 -14.24 -0.93
N TYR A 297 23.76 -13.84 0.06
CA TYR A 297 23.35 -12.92 1.13
C TYR A 297 24.14 -11.62 1.01
N LYS A 298 23.47 -10.49 1.23
CA LYS A 298 24.05 -9.15 1.18
C LYS A 298 23.75 -8.44 2.50
N TYR A 299 24.80 -7.94 3.14
CA TYR A 299 24.72 -7.13 4.34
C TYR A 299 25.50 -5.85 4.14
N ALA A 300 25.17 -4.81 4.89
CA ALA A 300 25.85 -3.51 4.82
C ALA A 300 26.13 -2.96 6.21
N ASP A 301 27.18 -2.16 6.31
CA ASP A 301 27.54 -1.43 7.53
C ASP A 301 28.18 -0.07 7.18
N LEU A 302 28.15 0.88 8.10
CA LEU A 302 28.69 2.22 7.92
C LEU A 302 30.21 2.25 8.09
N ASP A 303 30.88 3.01 7.23
CA ASP A 303 32.32 3.32 7.29
C ASP A 303 32.47 4.84 7.14
N THR A 304 32.67 5.53 8.26
CA THR A 304 32.61 6.99 8.33
C THR A 304 33.88 7.68 7.85
N ASP A 305 35.02 6.98 7.88
CA ASP A 305 36.32 7.53 7.43
C ASP A 305 36.79 6.96 6.09
N CYS A 306 35.98 6.08 5.48
CA CYS A 306 36.23 5.45 4.18
C CYS A 306 37.55 4.68 4.16
N ASP A 307 37.98 4.10 5.29
CA ASP A 307 39.21 3.33 5.38
C ASP A 307 39.07 1.87 4.89
N GLY A 308 37.84 1.46 4.55
CA GLY A 308 37.50 0.12 4.09
C GLY A 308 37.20 -0.87 5.23
N VAL A 309 37.13 -0.39 6.47
CA VAL A 309 36.74 -1.14 7.66
C VAL A 309 35.44 -0.57 8.19
N ALA A 310 34.47 -1.43 8.46
CA ALA A 310 33.22 -1.00 9.05
C ALA A 310 33.42 -0.48 10.49
N ASP A 311 32.80 0.65 10.82
CA ASP A 311 32.96 1.35 12.11
C ASP A 311 32.02 0.84 13.20
N THR A 312 30.83 0.36 12.81
CA THR A 312 29.75 -0.01 13.72
C THR A 312 29.95 -1.40 14.25
N ASP A 313 30.79 -1.53 15.30
CA ASP A 313 31.07 -2.76 16.07
C ASP A 313 31.28 -4.08 15.29
N LYS A 314 31.48 -3.98 13.96
CA LYS A 314 31.58 -5.07 12.99
C LYS A 314 30.32 -5.92 12.85
N THR A 315 29.14 -5.34 13.05
CA THR A 315 27.85 -6.03 12.89
C THR A 315 27.15 -5.56 11.61
N PHE A 316 27.37 -6.28 10.51
CA PHE A 316 26.70 -5.96 9.25
C PHE A 316 25.20 -6.30 9.34
N LEU A 317 24.35 -5.44 8.78
CA LEU A 317 22.89 -5.60 8.81
C LEU A 317 22.35 -5.97 7.43
N LYS A 318 21.37 -6.89 7.39
CA LYS A 318 20.67 -7.24 6.14
C LYS A 318 19.83 -6.06 5.62
N GLN A 319 19.21 -5.34 6.56
CA GLN A 319 18.51 -4.08 6.31
C GLN A 319 19.21 -2.99 7.12
N HIS A 320 19.99 -2.17 6.44
CA HIS A 320 20.73 -1.08 7.07
C HIS A 320 19.81 0.14 7.23
N THR A 321 19.49 0.50 8.47
CA THR A 321 18.56 1.61 8.80
C THR A 321 19.28 2.91 9.20
N THR A 322 20.61 2.86 9.37
CA THR A 322 21.40 4.04 9.75
C THR A 322 21.53 4.98 8.55
N THR A 323 21.23 6.26 8.76
CA THR A 323 21.42 7.31 7.75
C THR A 323 22.90 7.51 7.46
N VAL A 324 23.27 7.59 6.17
CA VAL A 324 24.64 7.82 5.70
C VAL A 324 24.75 9.26 5.22
N GLU A 325 25.67 10.04 5.80
CA GLU A 325 25.87 11.43 5.42
C GLU A 325 26.71 11.56 4.13
N PRO A 326 26.55 12.66 3.37
CA PRO A 326 27.39 12.91 2.20
C PRO A 326 28.90 12.89 2.54
N GLY A 327 29.65 12.01 1.86
CA GLY A 327 31.09 11.84 2.06
C GLY A 327 31.48 10.69 2.98
N GLN A 328 30.52 10.00 3.59
CA GLN A 328 30.73 8.73 4.29
C GLN A 328 30.62 7.55 3.32
N CYS A 329 31.22 6.43 3.70
CA CYS A 329 31.20 5.18 2.96
C CYS A 329 30.27 4.15 3.61
N ILE A 330 29.86 3.18 2.81
CA ILE A 330 29.19 1.96 3.28
C ILE A 330 30.12 0.82 2.88
N VAL A 331 30.22 -0.21 3.71
CA VAL A 331 30.91 -1.45 3.36
C VAL A 331 29.85 -2.53 3.18
N TRP A 332 29.94 -3.27 2.08
CA TRP A 332 29.03 -4.37 1.78
C TRP A 332 29.73 -5.70 2.02
N LYS A 333 29.06 -6.59 2.76
CA LYS A 333 29.48 -7.97 2.95
C LYS A 333 28.59 -8.89 2.14
N LEU A 334 29.19 -9.51 1.12
CA LEU A 334 28.54 -10.48 0.24
C LEU A 334 28.96 -11.89 0.66
N ILE A 335 27.99 -12.77 0.86
CA ILE A 335 28.22 -14.17 1.25
C ILE A 335 27.51 -15.05 0.24
N ALA A 336 28.30 -15.78 -0.55
CA ALA A 336 27.80 -16.75 -1.52
C ALA A 336 28.01 -18.15 -0.96
N VAL A 337 26.94 -18.92 -0.83
CA VAL A 337 26.95 -20.30 -0.32
C VAL A 337 26.54 -21.22 -1.45
N ASN A 338 27.42 -22.14 -1.85
CA ASN A 338 27.02 -23.25 -2.71
C ASN A 338 26.20 -24.22 -1.86
N GLU A 339 24.88 -24.14 -1.97
CA GLU A 339 23.94 -25.06 -1.35
C GLU A 339 23.68 -26.28 -2.24
N GLY A 340 24.27 -26.28 -3.44
CA GLY A 340 24.14 -27.35 -4.40
C GLY A 340 24.94 -28.61 -4.09
N THR A 341 24.55 -29.68 -4.76
CA THR A 341 25.20 -31.01 -4.64
C THR A 341 26.42 -31.18 -5.55
N SER A 342 26.66 -30.22 -6.43
CA SER A 342 27.81 -30.16 -7.34
C SER A 342 28.58 -28.86 -7.16
N ASP A 343 29.83 -28.84 -7.62
CA ASP A 343 30.67 -27.64 -7.56
C ASP A 343 30.06 -26.50 -8.39
N ALA A 344 29.80 -25.36 -7.76
CA ALA A 344 29.53 -24.10 -8.46
C ALA A 344 30.85 -23.56 -9.05
N LEU A 345 30.95 -23.51 -10.38
CA LEU A 345 32.15 -23.08 -11.09
C LEU A 345 31.89 -21.79 -11.86
N ASN A 346 32.90 -20.93 -11.95
CA ASN A 346 32.86 -19.63 -12.64
C ASN A 346 31.74 -18.70 -12.14
N THR A 347 31.46 -18.72 -10.83
CA THR A 347 30.45 -17.86 -10.20
C THR A 347 30.75 -16.39 -10.45
N VAL A 348 29.77 -15.67 -11.00
CA VAL A 348 29.82 -14.22 -11.20
C VAL A 348 28.76 -13.61 -10.30
N ILE A 349 29.16 -12.68 -9.44
CA ILE A 349 28.25 -11.89 -8.62
C ILE A 349 28.18 -10.49 -9.23
N THR A 350 27.00 -10.07 -9.60
CA THR A 350 26.72 -8.72 -10.10
C THR A 350 25.86 -7.98 -9.09
N ASP A 351 26.26 -6.76 -8.75
CA ASP A 351 25.52 -5.90 -7.84
C ASP A 351 25.32 -4.54 -8.51
N GLN A 352 24.13 -3.97 -8.38
CA GLN A 352 23.82 -2.64 -8.89
C GLN A 352 24.10 -1.62 -7.79
N LEU A 353 24.83 -0.55 -8.14
CA LEU A 353 25.08 0.54 -7.20
C LEU A 353 23.76 1.17 -6.76
N THR A 354 23.62 1.38 -5.46
CA THR A 354 22.52 2.15 -4.89
C THR A 354 22.57 3.58 -5.43
N GLU A 355 21.41 4.18 -5.65
CA GLU A 355 21.33 5.57 -6.10
C GLU A 355 22.10 6.51 -5.16
N TYR A 356 22.68 7.58 -5.70
CA TYR A 356 23.49 8.57 -4.96
C TYR A 356 24.78 8.03 -4.33
N THR A 357 25.19 6.80 -4.63
CA THR A 357 26.49 6.25 -4.22
C THR A 357 27.50 6.27 -5.36
N GLN A 358 28.80 6.27 -5.01
CA GLN A 358 29.90 6.04 -5.94
C GLN A 358 30.67 4.80 -5.48
N PHE A 359 31.07 3.95 -6.44
CA PHE A 359 31.86 2.77 -6.12
C PHE A 359 33.31 3.16 -5.85
N GLU A 360 33.78 2.92 -4.63
CA GLU A 360 35.19 2.98 -4.28
C GLU A 360 35.82 1.60 -4.44
N ALA A 361 36.93 1.53 -5.17
CA ALA A 361 37.61 0.26 -5.42
C ALA A 361 38.35 -0.21 -4.16
N GLY A 362 37.83 -1.24 -3.48
CA GLY A 362 38.45 -1.73 -2.24
C GLY A 362 38.10 -3.15 -1.80
N GLY A 363 37.16 -3.85 -2.45
CA GLY A 363 36.75 -5.20 -2.08
C GLY A 363 37.65 -6.30 -2.66
N SER A 364 37.86 -7.38 -1.91
CA SER A 364 38.44 -8.63 -2.41
C SER A 364 37.74 -9.83 -1.80
N LEU A 365 37.89 -11.01 -2.41
CA LEU A 365 37.44 -12.26 -1.79
C LEU A 365 38.21 -12.46 -0.48
N VAL A 366 37.56 -12.22 0.64
CA VAL A 366 38.18 -12.28 1.97
C VAL A 366 38.46 -13.73 2.36
N SER A 367 37.53 -14.64 2.10
CA SER A 367 37.72 -16.07 2.36
C SER A 367 36.90 -16.96 1.42
N CYS A 368 37.40 -18.17 1.18
CA CYS A 368 36.68 -19.26 0.54
C CYS A 368 36.86 -20.50 1.43
N ARG A 369 35.80 -20.91 2.12
CA ARG A 369 35.83 -22.00 3.10
C ARG A 369 34.91 -23.13 2.65
N ASN A 370 35.28 -24.38 2.92
CA ASN A 370 34.36 -25.51 2.76
C ASN A 370 33.40 -25.55 3.95
N THR A 371 32.17 -25.99 3.73
CA THR A 371 31.14 -26.15 4.78
C THR A 371 31.57 -27.04 5.96
N THR A 372 32.61 -27.84 5.77
CA THR A 372 33.19 -28.73 6.78
C THR A 372 34.33 -28.11 7.60
N ASP A 373 34.76 -26.89 7.29
CA ASP A 373 35.89 -26.26 7.99
C ASP A 373 35.46 -25.82 9.40
N SER A 374 36.41 -25.79 10.34
CA SER A 374 36.20 -25.29 11.70
C SER A 374 35.93 -23.78 11.65
N GLY A 375 34.84 -23.30 12.25
CA GLY A 375 34.46 -21.88 12.22
C GLY A 375 33.75 -21.45 10.93
N THR A 376 33.22 -22.41 10.16
CA THR A 376 32.47 -22.09 8.94
C THR A 376 31.12 -21.51 9.26
N VAL A 377 30.85 -20.36 8.68
CA VAL A 377 29.56 -19.67 8.70
C VAL A 377 28.60 -20.49 7.83
N VAL A 378 27.61 -21.08 8.48
CA VAL A 378 26.45 -21.70 7.82
C VAL A 378 25.37 -20.63 7.70
N ALA A 379 24.67 -20.62 6.56
CA ALA A 379 23.55 -19.74 6.20
C ALA A 379 22.90 -19.00 7.40
N LEU A 380 23.08 -17.68 7.44
CA LEU A 380 22.45 -16.85 8.46
C LEU A 380 21.13 -16.32 7.92
N ALA A 381 20.03 -16.91 8.39
CA ALA A 381 18.71 -16.28 8.36
C ALA A 381 18.62 -15.07 9.31
N ASP A 382 19.67 -14.79 10.08
CA ASP A 382 19.72 -13.74 11.07
C ASP A 382 19.80 -12.33 10.43
N ALA A 383 19.14 -11.37 11.08
CA ALA A 383 19.14 -9.96 10.66
C ALA A 383 20.54 -9.30 10.71
N THR A 384 21.50 -9.93 11.39
CA THR A 384 22.84 -9.41 11.66
C THR A 384 23.94 -10.42 11.34
N TYR A 385 25.10 -9.92 10.95
CA TYR A 385 26.32 -10.68 10.76
C TYR A 385 27.47 -10.11 11.61
N PRO A 386 27.81 -10.72 12.76
CA PRO A 386 28.97 -10.29 13.55
C PRO A 386 30.28 -10.85 12.96
N LEU A 387 31.33 -10.03 12.84
CA LEU A 387 32.67 -10.54 12.55
C LEU A 387 33.21 -11.35 13.75
N GLN A 388 33.61 -12.61 13.52
CA GLN A 388 34.55 -13.27 14.43
C GLN A 388 35.97 -12.77 14.15
N SER A 389 36.90 -12.96 15.10
CA SER A 389 38.28 -12.43 15.03
C SER A 389 39.10 -12.89 13.81
N ASP A 390 38.58 -13.86 13.06
CA ASP A 390 39.28 -14.61 12.02
C ASP A 390 38.65 -14.38 10.62
N ASP A 391 37.69 -13.45 10.51
CA ASP A 391 36.98 -13.09 9.26
C ASP A 391 37.48 -11.82 8.59
#